data_AF-A0A8T2FWG6-F1
#
_entry.id   AF-A0A8T2FWG6-F1
#
_cell.length_a   1.000
_cell.length_b   1.000
_cell.length_c   1.000
_cell.angle_alpha   90.00
_cell.angle_beta   90.00
_cell.angle_gamma   90.00
#
_symmetry.space_group_name_H-M   'P 1'
#
loop_
_entity.id
_entity.type
_entity.pdbx_description
1 polymer ?
#
loop_
_entity_poly.entity_id
_entity_poly.type
_entity_poly.pdbx_seq_one_letter_code
_entity_poly.pdbx_strand_id
1 'polypeptide(L)'
;MAFTKISLVLLLCLLGFFSKTVKSQNCGCAPNLCCSQFGYCGTDDAYCGVGCRSGPCRGSGTPTGGSVGSIVTQGFFNNIINQAGNGCAGKRFYTRDSFVNAANTFPNFANSVTRREIATMFAHFTHETGHFCYIEEINGATRNYCQSSNTQYPCAPGKGYFGRGPIQLSWNYNYGACGQSLGLDLLRQPELVGSNPTVAFRTGLWFWMNSVRPVLNQGFGATIRAINGMECNGGNSGAVNARIGYYRDYCGQLGVDPGPNLSC
;
A
#
# COMPACT_ATOMS: atom_id res chain seq x y z
N MET A 1 63.73 27.78 -22.31
CA MET A 1 62.25 27.87 -22.27
C MET A 1 61.70 26.68 -21.48
N ALA A 2 61.55 26.77 -20.16
CA ALA A 2 60.98 25.68 -19.37
C ALA A 2 60.57 26.11 -17.95
N PHE A 3 59.80 27.20 -17.78
CA PHE A 3 59.32 27.60 -16.43
C PHE A 3 57.94 28.27 -16.42
N THR A 4 57.04 27.92 -17.35
CA THR A 4 55.69 28.54 -17.40
C THR A 4 54.52 27.57 -17.44
N LYS A 5 54.73 26.25 -17.27
CA LYS A 5 53.64 25.24 -17.35
C LYS A 5 53.31 24.46 -16.07
N ILE A 6 53.91 24.80 -14.92
CA ILE A 6 53.63 24.11 -13.64
C ILE A 6 52.57 24.85 -12.80
N SER A 7 52.26 26.11 -13.12
CA SER A 7 51.34 26.93 -12.30
C SER A 7 49.84 26.63 -12.50
N LEU A 8 49.45 25.94 -13.58
CA LEU A 8 48.02 25.72 -13.87
C LEU A 8 47.46 24.45 -13.21
N VAL A 9 48.30 23.45 -12.93
CA VAL A 9 47.85 22.18 -12.32
C VAL A 9 47.64 22.33 -10.81
N LEU A 10 48.45 23.17 -10.15
CA LEU A 10 48.28 23.48 -8.72
C LEU A 10 47.07 24.39 -8.43
N LEU A 11 46.67 25.24 -9.39
CA LEU A 11 45.49 26.10 -9.23
C LEU A 11 44.16 25.33 -9.39
N LEU A 12 44.13 24.27 -10.20
CA LEU A 12 42.96 23.39 -10.35
C LEU A 12 42.78 22.42 -9.18
N CYS A 13 43.86 22.05 -8.47
CA CYS A 13 43.76 21.24 -7.25
C CYS A 13 43.26 22.02 -6.03
N LEU A 14 43.42 23.35 -6.01
CA LEU A 14 42.91 24.22 -4.93
C LEU A 14 41.42 24.59 -5.06
N LEU A 15 40.82 24.39 -6.23
CA LEU A 15 39.38 24.58 -6.45
C LEU A 15 38.55 23.31 -6.15
N GLY A 16 39.18 22.17 -5.89
CA GLY A 16 38.53 20.86 -5.70
C GLY A 16 38.14 20.51 -4.25
N PHE A 17 38.51 21.30 -3.25
CA PHE A 17 38.21 21.01 -1.83
C PHE A 17 37.35 22.05 -1.10
N PHE A 18 36.79 23.03 -1.83
CA PHE A 18 35.58 23.72 -1.37
C PHE A 18 34.31 22.94 -1.78
N SER A 19 34.34 21.61 -1.72
CA SER A 19 33.12 20.89 -1.39
C SER A 19 32.75 21.38 0.00
N LYS A 20 31.77 22.28 0.07
CA LYS A 20 31.08 22.62 1.30
C LYS A 20 30.86 21.29 2.01
N THR A 21 31.55 21.07 3.13
CA THR A 21 31.03 20.23 4.19
C THR A 21 29.68 20.84 4.50
N VAL A 22 28.64 20.31 3.85
CA VAL A 22 27.26 20.53 4.24
C VAL A 22 27.22 19.89 5.61
N LYS A 23 27.53 20.69 6.64
CA LYS A 23 27.16 20.35 8.00
C LYS A 23 25.66 20.16 7.92
N SER A 24 25.23 18.92 7.91
CA SER A 24 23.89 18.52 8.31
C SER A 24 23.75 19.11 9.71
N GLN A 25 23.16 20.30 9.83
CA GLN A 25 22.99 20.90 11.14
C GLN A 25 21.83 20.17 11.80
N ASN A 26 22.20 19.42 12.82
CA ASN A 26 21.31 18.75 13.73
C ASN A 26 20.39 19.82 14.35
N CYS A 27 19.07 19.66 14.24
CA CYS A 27 18.10 20.72 14.54
C CYS A 27 18.29 21.27 15.97
N GLY A 28 18.45 22.60 16.09
CA GLY A 28 18.62 23.35 17.33
C GLY A 28 18.05 24.77 17.22
N CYS A 29 16.91 24.89 16.53
CA CYS A 29 16.32 26.17 16.15
C CYS A 29 15.73 26.92 17.35
N ALA A 30 15.72 28.27 17.26
CA ALA A 30 15.01 29.11 18.22
C ALA A 30 13.50 28.79 18.23
N PRO A 31 12.76 29.05 19.32
CA PRO A 31 11.38 28.58 19.51
C PRO A 31 10.38 28.99 18.41
N ASN A 32 10.64 30.09 17.70
CA ASN A 32 9.80 30.64 16.65
C ASN A 32 10.26 30.25 15.22
N LEU A 33 11.26 29.37 15.08
CA LEU A 33 11.82 28.94 13.80
C LEU A 33 11.53 27.46 13.54
N CYS A 34 11.22 27.13 12.28
CA CYS A 34 11.04 25.77 11.80
C CYS A 34 12.37 25.14 11.40
N CYS A 35 12.58 23.87 11.70
CA CYS A 35 13.69 23.09 11.16
C CYS A 35 13.24 22.40 9.87
N SER A 36 13.85 22.72 8.73
CA SER A 36 13.54 22.12 7.42
C SER A 36 13.93 20.63 7.36
N GLN A 37 13.46 19.95 6.31
CA GLN A 37 13.83 18.57 6.00
C GLN A 37 15.33 18.34 5.79
N PHE A 38 16.12 19.40 5.62
CA PHE A 38 17.57 19.35 5.44
C PHE A 38 18.36 19.79 6.69
N GLY A 39 17.68 20.12 7.79
CA GLY A 39 18.32 20.53 9.04
C GLY A 39 18.66 22.02 9.10
N TYR A 40 17.89 22.88 8.43
CA TYR A 40 18.10 24.34 8.48
C TYR A 40 16.94 25.05 9.17
N CYS A 41 17.21 26.16 9.84
CA CYS A 41 16.19 26.92 10.57
C CYS A 41 15.64 28.09 9.72
N GLY A 42 14.32 28.28 9.68
CA GLY A 42 13.69 29.41 9.00
C GLY A 42 12.18 29.50 9.24
N THR A 43 11.53 30.51 8.66
CA THR A 43 10.09 30.81 8.90
C THR A 43 9.21 30.75 7.67
N ASP A 44 9.79 30.64 6.48
CA ASP A 44 9.04 30.51 5.22
C ASP A 44 8.72 29.05 4.90
N ASP A 45 7.97 28.82 3.83
CA ASP A 45 7.48 27.50 3.44
C ASP A 45 8.60 26.49 3.09
N ALA A 46 9.81 26.94 2.73
CA ALA A 46 10.93 26.03 2.47
C ALA A 46 11.44 25.37 3.77
N TYR A 47 11.18 26.00 4.93
CA TYR A 47 11.57 25.50 6.24
C TYR A 47 10.38 24.96 7.03
N CYS A 48 9.26 25.67 6.99
CA CYS A 48 8.06 25.37 7.73
C CYS A 48 7.09 24.46 6.99
N GLY A 49 7.23 24.31 5.67
CA GLY A 49 6.34 23.48 4.85
C GLY A 49 6.68 21.99 4.90
N VAL A 50 6.57 21.33 3.74
CA VAL A 50 6.70 19.86 3.63
C VAL A 50 8.06 19.38 4.12
N GLY A 51 8.03 18.40 5.04
CA GLY A 51 9.24 17.78 5.61
C GLY A 51 9.89 18.56 6.75
N CYS A 52 9.23 19.60 7.26
CA CYS A 52 9.63 20.28 8.50
C CYS A 52 9.76 19.28 9.67
N ARG A 53 10.93 19.28 10.32
CA ARG A 53 11.35 18.34 11.37
C ARG A 53 10.96 18.80 12.79
N SER A 54 10.90 20.10 13.05
CA SER A 54 10.52 20.70 14.35
C SER A 54 10.20 22.20 14.24
N GLY A 55 9.60 22.82 15.27
CA GLY A 55 9.19 24.24 15.27
C GLY A 55 7.75 24.46 14.78
N PRO A 56 7.34 25.71 14.48
CA PRO A 56 5.97 26.06 14.08
C PRO A 56 5.68 25.73 12.60
N CYS A 57 5.84 24.46 12.21
CA CYS A 57 5.62 23.96 10.85
C CYS A 57 4.18 24.28 10.36
N ARG A 58 4.04 24.75 9.11
CA ARG A 58 2.80 25.18 8.47
C ARG A 58 2.37 24.18 7.40
N GLY A 59 1.07 23.90 7.32
CA GLY A 59 0.53 22.85 6.46
C GLY A 59 0.21 21.62 7.28
N SER A 60 -1.09 21.34 7.37
CA SER A 60 -1.66 20.17 8.01
C SER A 60 -1.07 18.88 7.44
N GLY A 61 -0.42 18.14 8.32
CA GLY A 61 0.06 16.79 8.07
C GLY A 61 1.41 16.80 7.39
N THR A 62 2.45 16.58 8.19
CA THR A 62 3.42 15.55 7.82
C THR A 62 2.64 14.43 7.09
N PRO A 63 3.12 13.89 5.96
CA PRO A 63 2.96 12.46 5.79
C PRO A 63 3.74 11.87 6.97
N THR A 64 3.13 11.84 8.16
CA THR A 64 3.48 10.83 9.13
C THR A 64 3.11 9.56 8.38
N GLY A 65 4.07 9.02 7.62
CA GLY A 65 4.29 7.59 7.58
C GLY A 65 4.56 7.19 9.02
N GLY A 66 3.52 7.25 9.85
CA GLY A 66 3.49 6.45 11.04
C GLY A 66 3.53 5.01 10.54
N SER A 67 4.16 4.14 11.30
CA SER A 67 4.19 2.71 10.97
C SER A 67 2.78 2.26 10.57
N VAL A 68 2.68 1.27 9.69
CA VAL A 68 1.38 0.75 9.20
C VAL A 68 0.38 0.55 10.36
N GLY A 69 0.85 0.06 11.51
CA GLY A 69 0.03 -0.15 12.71
C GLY A 69 -0.46 1.13 13.42
N SER A 70 0.17 2.28 13.23
CA SER A 70 -0.32 3.57 13.73
C SER A 70 -1.47 4.14 12.87
N ILE A 71 -1.50 3.80 11.58
CA ILE A 71 -2.62 4.16 10.69
C ILE A 71 -3.77 3.16 10.89
N VAL A 72 -3.46 1.86 10.77
CA VAL A 72 -4.42 0.78 11.00
C VAL A 72 -4.43 0.45 12.49
N THR A 73 -5.13 1.28 13.26
CA THR A 73 -5.34 1.04 14.70
C THR A 73 -6.27 -0.15 14.92
N GLN A 74 -6.29 -0.70 16.14
CA GLN A 74 -7.26 -1.74 16.50
C GLN A 74 -8.70 -1.24 16.38
N GLY A 75 -8.95 0.03 16.72
CA GLY A 75 -10.25 0.66 16.57
C GLY A 75 -10.72 0.70 15.11
N PHE A 76 -9.87 1.18 14.20
CA PHE A 76 -10.17 1.20 12.77
C PHE A 76 -10.46 -0.20 12.22
N PHE A 77 -9.61 -1.19 12.54
CA PHE A 77 -9.83 -2.57 12.09
C PHE A 77 -11.14 -3.16 12.66
N ASN A 78 -11.42 -2.92 13.95
CA ASN A 78 -12.63 -3.38 14.61
C ASN A 78 -13.90 -2.74 14.01
N ASN A 79 -13.86 -1.46 13.63
CA ASN A 79 -14.99 -0.78 12.99
C ASN A 79 -15.39 -1.43 11.66
N ILE A 80 -14.47 -2.14 11.00
CA ILE A 80 -14.75 -2.88 9.77
C ILE A 80 -15.27 -4.28 10.11
N ILE A 81 -14.46 -5.09 10.81
CA ILE A 81 -14.76 -6.52 11.01
C ILE A 81 -15.99 -6.77 11.90
N ASN A 82 -16.37 -5.81 12.74
CA ASN A 82 -17.58 -5.93 13.56
C ASN A 82 -18.88 -5.74 12.76
N GLN A 83 -18.81 -5.21 11.54
CA GLN A 83 -19.96 -5.15 10.64
C GLN A 83 -20.30 -6.52 10.04
N ALA A 84 -19.33 -7.45 10.02
CA ALA A 84 -19.59 -8.83 9.63
C ALA A 84 -20.43 -9.56 10.71
N GLY A 85 -21.39 -10.36 10.23
CA GLY A 85 -22.26 -11.17 11.07
C GLY A 85 -21.48 -12.13 11.99
N ASN A 86 -22.07 -12.48 13.14
CA ASN A 86 -21.37 -13.28 14.16
C ASN A 86 -20.91 -14.67 13.69
N GLY A 87 -21.59 -15.26 12.70
CA GLY A 87 -21.24 -16.56 12.12
C GLY A 87 -20.12 -16.53 11.07
N CYS A 88 -19.63 -15.33 10.70
CA CYS A 88 -18.63 -15.20 9.65
C CYS A 88 -17.29 -15.84 10.03
N ALA A 89 -16.82 -16.79 9.22
CA ALA A 89 -15.57 -17.50 9.43
C ALA A 89 -14.36 -16.54 9.51
N GLY A 90 -14.36 -15.48 8.70
CA GLY A 90 -13.29 -14.51 8.65
C GLY A 90 -13.07 -13.73 9.94
N LYS A 91 -14.06 -13.65 10.86
CA LYS A 91 -13.89 -13.01 12.18
C LYS A 91 -12.85 -13.70 13.07
N ARG A 92 -12.59 -15.00 12.83
CA ARG A 92 -11.55 -15.78 13.54
C ARG A 92 -10.24 -15.89 12.76
N PHE A 93 -10.19 -15.31 11.57
CA PHE A 93 -9.07 -15.44 10.65
C PHE A 93 -8.34 -14.11 10.47
N TYR A 94 -9.05 -13.07 10.02
CA TYR A 94 -8.47 -11.76 9.76
C TYR A 94 -8.25 -10.99 11.07
N THR A 95 -7.00 -10.64 11.34
CA THR A 95 -6.65 -9.80 12.50
C THR A 95 -5.82 -8.60 12.05
N ARG A 96 -5.92 -7.50 12.80
CA ARG A 96 -5.05 -6.34 12.61
C ARG A 96 -3.58 -6.75 12.57
N ASP A 97 -3.15 -7.60 13.51
CA ASP A 97 -1.74 -7.98 13.62
C ASP A 97 -1.28 -8.80 12.43
N SER A 98 -2.13 -9.69 11.88
CA SER A 98 -1.80 -10.39 10.63
C SER A 98 -1.63 -9.44 9.45
N PHE A 99 -2.43 -8.36 9.36
CA PHE A 99 -2.25 -7.32 8.34
C PHE A 99 -0.94 -6.54 8.56
N VAL A 100 -0.66 -6.08 9.78
CA VAL A 100 0.56 -5.32 10.10
C VAL A 100 1.81 -6.17 9.85
N ASN A 101 1.80 -7.45 10.27
CA ASN A 101 2.89 -8.38 10.03
C ASN A 101 3.11 -8.60 8.53
N ALA A 102 2.05 -8.77 7.76
CA ALA A 102 2.15 -8.89 6.31
C ALA A 102 2.71 -7.61 5.68
N ALA A 103 2.17 -6.44 6.05
CA ALA A 103 2.58 -5.14 5.52
C ALA A 103 4.06 -4.83 5.78
N ASN A 104 4.59 -5.22 6.94
CA ASN A 104 6.00 -5.06 7.28
C ASN A 104 6.93 -5.92 6.39
N THR A 105 6.43 -6.93 5.68
CA THR A 105 7.20 -7.67 4.66
C THR A 105 7.29 -6.94 3.30
N PHE A 106 6.58 -5.82 3.13
CA PHE A 106 6.60 -4.98 1.93
C PHE A 106 7.18 -3.60 2.29
N PRO A 107 8.51 -3.42 2.35
CA PRO A 107 9.12 -2.16 2.83
C PRO A 107 8.70 -0.95 2.00
N ASN A 108 8.55 -1.08 0.68
CA ASN A 108 8.07 0.00 -0.18
C ASN A 108 6.65 0.44 0.18
N PHE A 109 5.80 -0.48 0.62
CA PHE A 109 4.48 -0.16 1.16
C PHE A 109 4.61 0.45 2.56
N ALA A 110 5.21 -0.26 3.50
CA ALA A 110 5.29 0.14 4.90
C ALA A 110 5.92 1.52 5.12
N ASN A 111 6.93 1.89 4.31
CA ASN A 111 7.66 3.15 4.45
C ASN A 111 6.94 4.36 3.84
N SER A 112 5.96 4.17 2.96
CA SER A 112 5.36 5.26 2.19
C SER A 112 3.83 5.22 2.13
N VAL A 113 3.20 4.23 2.77
CA VAL A 113 1.74 4.12 2.79
C VAL A 113 1.13 5.34 3.47
N THR A 114 0.06 5.85 2.85
CA THR A 114 -0.70 6.99 3.39
C THR A 114 -2.01 6.51 3.99
N ARG A 115 -2.62 7.34 4.85
CA ARG A 115 -3.98 7.10 5.36
C ARG A 115 -5.00 6.92 4.24
N ARG A 116 -4.87 7.70 3.16
CA ARG A 116 -5.73 7.58 1.97
C ARG A 116 -5.54 6.23 1.28
N GLU A 117 -4.29 5.79 1.07
CA GLU A 117 -3.99 4.48 0.48
C GLU A 117 -4.54 3.33 1.34
N ILE A 118 -4.45 3.40 2.68
CA ILE A 118 -5.11 2.45 3.58
C ILE A 118 -6.64 2.47 3.40
N ALA A 119 -7.26 3.65 3.36
CA ALA A 119 -8.71 3.73 3.13
C ALA A 119 -9.11 3.10 1.79
N THR A 120 -8.36 3.37 0.71
CA THR A 120 -8.57 2.77 -0.62
C THR A 120 -8.46 1.25 -0.55
N MET A 121 -7.38 0.73 0.06
CA MET A 121 -7.13 -0.71 0.17
C MET A 121 -8.20 -1.42 0.97
N PHE A 122 -8.53 -0.92 2.16
CA PHE A 122 -9.54 -1.56 3.01
C PHE A 122 -10.94 -1.47 2.41
N ALA A 123 -11.27 -0.42 1.66
CA ALA A 123 -12.56 -0.34 0.96
C ALA A 123 -12.73 -1.48 -0.06
N HIS A 124 -11.68 -1.79 -0.81
CA HIS A 124 -11.68 -2.94 -1.71
C HIS A 124 -11.72 -4.25 -0.94
N PHE A 125 -10.90 -4.41 0.10
CA PHE A 125 -10.91 -5.64 0.91
C PHE A 125 -12.28 -5.90 1.54
N THR A 126 -12.94 -4.86 2.04
CA THR A 126 -14.30 -4.95 2.58
C THR A 126 -15.28 -5.42 1.51
N HIS A 127 -15.22 -4.88 0.30
CA HIS A 127 -16.09 -5.30 -0.79
C HIS A 127 -15.86 -6.77 -1.17
N GLU A 128 -14.60 -7.18 -1.38
CA GLU A 128 -14.26 -8.54 -1.79
C GLU A 128 -14.63 -9.61 -0.76
N THR A 129 -14.60 -9.25 0.53
CA THR A 129 -14.76 -10.22 1.63
C THR A 129 -16.05 -10.06 2.41
N GLY A 130 -16.87 -9.05 2.11
CA GLY A 130 -18.03 -8.69 2.92
C GLY A 130 -17.64 -8.32 4.35
N HIS A 131 -16.84 -7.27 4.54
CA HIS A 131 -16.31 -6.82 5.84
C HIS A 131 -15.46 -7.89 6.56
N PHE A 132 -14.58 -8.57 5.81
CA PHE A 132 -13.79 -9.70 6.30
C PHE A 132 -14.63 -10.89 6.76
N CYS A 133 -15.83 -11.09 6.19
CA CYS A 133 -16.65 -12.25 6.50
C CYS A 133 -16.12 -13.53 5.81
N TYR A 134 -15.78 -13.41 4.53
CA TYR A 134 -15.40 -14.52 3.67
C TYR A 134 -13.87 -14.60 3.50
N ILE A 135 -13.34 -15.81 3.65
CA ILE A 135 -11.92 -16.12 3.40
C ILE A 135 -11.76 -16.65 1.97
N GLU A 136 -12.70 -17.49 1.55
CA GLU A 136 -12.74 -18.11 0.23
C GLU A 136 -14.02 -17.69 -0.51
N GLU A 137 -13.97 -17.71 -1.84
CA GLU A 137 -15.12 -17.49 -2.71
C GLU A 137 -16.26 -18.45 -2.34
N ILE A 138 -17.48 -17.94 -2.28
CA ILE A 138 -18.67 -18.75 -2.04
C ILE A 138 -18.81 -19.78 -3.18
N ASN A 139 -18.86 -21.06 -2.83
CA ASN A 139 -18.85 -22.19 -3.77
C ASN A 139 -17.58 -22.26 -4.65
N GLY A 140 -16.49 -21.61 -4.28
CA GLY A 140 -15.24 -21.58 -5.05
C GLY A 140 -14.70 -22.97 -5.37
N ALA A 141 -14.81 -23.92 -4.43
CA ALA A 141 -14.38 -25.32 -4.63
C ALA A 141 -15.10 -26.04 -5.79
N THR A 142 -16.23 -25.52 -6.28
CA THR A 142 -16.94 -26.05 -7.46
C THR A 142 -16.32 -25.60 -8.79
N ARG A 143 -15.36 -24.67 -8.75
CA ARG A 143 -14.69 -24.05 -9.90
C ARG A 143 -13.18 -24.16 -9.75
N ASN A 144 -12.48 -24.63 -10.78
CA ASN A 144 -11.03 -24.84 -10.68
C ASN A 144 -10.20 -23.56 -10.93
N TYR A 145 -10.75 -22.55 -11.62
CA TYR A 145 -10.03 -21.33 -12.04
C TYR A 145 -8.65 -21.64 -12.66
N CYS A 146 -8.62 -22.70 -13.47
CA CYS A 146 -7.41 -23.16 -14.13
C CYS A 146 -7.47 -22.76 -15.61
N GLN A 147 -6.56 -21.87 -16.01
CA GLN A 147 -6.28 -21.61 -17.42
C GLN A 147 -5.18 -22.57 -17.88
N SER A 148 -5.58 -23.71 -18.44
CA SER A 148 -4.66 -24.76 -18.92
C SER A 148 -3.73 -24.31 -20.06
N SER A 149 -4.11 -23.28 -20.80
CA SER A 149 -3.26 -22.67 -21.84
C SER A 149 -2.09 -21.85 -21.27
N ASN A 150 -2.08 -21.54 -19.97
CA ASN A 150 -0.95 -20.84 -19.35
C ASN A 150 0.17 -21.83 -19.00
N THR A 151 1.22 -21.85 -19.82
CA THR A 151 2.37 -22.75 -19.64
C THR A 151 3.41 -22.23 -18.64
N GLN A 152 3.41 -20.93 -18.33
CA GLN A 152 4.31 -20.34 -17.35
C GLN A 152 3.94 -20.77 -15.91
N TYR A 153 2.64 -20.84 -15.62
CA TYR A 153 2.11 -21.22 -14.33
C TYR A 153 1.09 -22.37 -14.48
N PRO A 154 1.58 -23.60 -14.75
CA PRO A 154 0.70 -24.72 -15.02
C PRO A 154 -0.13 -25.09 -13.79
N CYS A 155 -1.36 -25.53 -14.02
CA CYS A 155 -2.25 -25.96 -12.94
C CYS A 155 -1.73 -27.25 -12.30
N ALA A 156 -1.61 -27.26 -10.97
CA ALA A 156 -1.25 -28.44 -10.21
C ALA A 156 -2.43 -29.42 -10.16
N PRO A 157 -2.20 -30.75 -10.31
CA PRO A 157 -3.26 -31.74 -10.19
C PRO A 157 -4.02 -31.65 -8.87
N GLY A 158 -5.35 -31.71 -8.93
CA GLY A 158 -6.22 -31.67 -7.75
C GLY A 158 -6.30 -30.31 -7.05
N LYS A 159 -5.75 -29.24 -7.62
CA LYS A 159 -5.78 -27.89 -7.04
C LYS A 159 -6.76 -26.97 -7.75
N GLY A 160 -7.37 -26.09 -6.95
CA GLY A 160 -8.31 -25.06 -7.41
C GLY A 160 -7.82 -23.65 -7.01
N TYR A 161 -7.91 -22.73 -7.96
CA TYR A 161 -7.41 -21.36 -7.85
C TYR A 161 -8.53 -20.32 -7.73
N PHE A 162 -9.63 -20.69 -7.07
CA PHE A 162 -10.75 -19.79 -6.77
C PHE A 162 -10.33 -18.69 -5.78
N GLY A 163 -11.20 -17.68 -5.64
CA GLY A 163 -10.93 -16.51 -4.82
C GLY A 163 -10.55 -16.86 -3.39
N ARG A 164 -9.40 -16.36 -2.92
CA ARG A 164 -9.00 -16.44 -1.50
C ARG A 164 -8.37 -15.15 -0.99
N GLY A 165 -8.53 -14.92 0.30
CA GLY A 165 -7.92 -13.80 1.01
C GLY A 165 -8.62 -12.46 0.73
N PRO A 166 -8.00 -11.35 1.17
CA PRO A 166 -8.63 -10.03 1.21
C PRO A 166 -8.88 -9.40 -0.17
N ILE A 167 -8.20 -9.87 -1.22
CA ILE A 167 -8.42 -9.42 -2.60
C ILE A 167 -9.05 -10.50 -3.49
N GLN A 168 -9.47 -11.63 -2.90
CA GLN A 168 -9.99 -12.79 -3.62
C GLN A 168 -9.07 -13.22 -4.78
N LEU A 169 -7.77 -13.43 -4.49
CA LEU A 169 -6.77 -13.86 -5.47
C LEU A 169 -7.30 -15.09 -6.21
N SER A 170 -7.36 -15.01 -7.54
CA SER A 170 -7.99 -16.01 -8.40
C SER A 170 -7.11 -16.31 -9.60
N TRP A 171 -7.24 -17.51 -10.18
CA TRP A 171 -6.50 -18.03 -11.34
C TRP A 171 -5.07 -18.49 -11.09
N ASN A 172 -4.71 -19.61 -11.73
CA ASN A 172 -3.38 -20.23 -11.65
C ASN A 172 -2.23 -19.26 -11.92
N TYR A 173 -2.37 -18.36 -12.90
CA TYR A 173 -1.31 -17.41 -13.24
C TYR A 173 -1.07 -16.35 -12.14
N ASN A 174 -2.11 -15.96 -11.41
CA ASN A 174 -1.96 -15.03 -10.28
C ASN A 174 -1.39 -15.75 -9.06
N TYR A 175 -1.86 -16.96 -8.75
CA TYR A 175 -1.27 -17.78 -7.68
C TYR A 175 0.20 -18.08 -7.95
N GLY A 176 0.57 -18.42 -9.19
CA GLY A 176 1.95 -18.67 -9.58
C GLY A 176 2.84 -17.44 -9.46
N ALA A 177 2.44 -16.30 -10.04
CA ALA A 177 3.20 -15.07 -9.97
C ALA A 177 3.34 -14.54 -8.52
N CYS A 178 2.25 -14.60 -7.75
CA CYS A 178 2.24 -14.21 -6.35
C CYS A 178 3.13 -15.12 -5.51
N GLY A 179 3.00 -16.44 -5.67
CA GLY A 179 3.80 -17.42 -4.95
C GLY A 179 5.30 -17.24 -5.21
N GLN A 180 5.67 -17.09 -6.48
CA GLN A 180 7.05 -16.82 -6.87
C GLN A 180 7.60 -15.55 -6.20
N SER A 181 6.83 -14.46 -6.20
CA SER A 181 7.24 -13.20 -5.57
C SER A 181 7.36 -13.29 -4.04
N LEU A 182 6.57 -14.14 -3.39
CA LEU A 182 6.52 -14.27 -1.93
C LEU A 182 7.43 -15.39 -1.39
N GLY A 183 8.02 -16.20 -2.27
CA GLY A 183 8.79 -17.39 -1.89
C GLY A 183 7.90 -18.54 -1.38
N LEU A 184 6.67 -18.66 -1.91
CA LEU A 184 5.67 -19.66 -1.51
C LEU A 184 5.23 -20.48 -2.73
N ASP A 185 5.11 -21.80 -2.60
CA ASP A 185 4.58 -22.64 -3.68
C ASP A 185 3.05 -22.60 -3.71
N LEU A 186 2.48 -21.45 -4.09
CA LEU A 186 1.04 -21.24 -4.14
C LEU A 186 0.36 -21.95 -5.34
N LEU A 187 1.14 -22.49 -6.30
CA LEU A 187 0.58 -23.34 -7.35
C LEU A 187 0.22 -24.73 -6.81
N ARG A 188 1.10 -25.32 -6.00
CA ARG A 188 0.86 -26.62 -5.37
C ARG A 188 0.16 -26.51 -4.01
N GLN A 189 0.19 -25.35 -3.36
CA GLN A 189 -0.42 -25.12 -2.05
C GLN A 189 -1.28 -23.84 -2.02
N PRO A 190 -2.26 -23.66 -2.93
CA PRO A 190 -3.12 -22.48 -2.96
C PRO A 190 -3.93 -22.30 -1.66
N GLU A 191 -4.22 -23.38 -0.94
CA GLU A 191 -4.90 -23.38 0.36
C GLU A 191 -4.16 -22.60 1.46
N LEU A 192 -2.86 -22.30 1.30
CA LEU A 192 -2.13 -21.45 2.24
C LEU A 192 -2.74 -20.04 2.34
N VAL A 193 -3.33 -19.54 1.26
CA VAL A 193 -4.01 -18.24 1.23
C VAL A 193 -5.28 -18.26 2.08
N GLY A 194 -5.95 -19.41 2.18
CA GLY A 194 -7.17 -19.58 2.98
C GLY A 194 -6.95 -20.06 4.42
N SER A 195 -5.74 -20.51 4.75
CA SER A 195 -5.43 -21.12 6.07
C SER A 195 -4.44 -20.32 6.91
N ASN A 196 -3.68 -19.39 6.32
CA ASN A 196 -2.76 -18.51 7.04
C ASN A 196 -3.11 -17.03 6.80
N PRO A 197 -3.56 -16.28 7.84
CA PRO A 197 -4.03 -14.91 7.65
C PRO A 197 -2.92 -13.93 7.26
N THR A 198 -1.68 -14.17 7.69
CA THR A 198 -0.54 -13.35 7.24
C THR A 198 -0.25 -13.62 5.76
N VAL A 199 -0.31 -14.88 5.30
CA VAL A 199 -0.18 -15.19 3.87
C VAL A 199 -1.32 -14.56 3.08
N ALA A 200 -2.56 -14.62 3.55
CA ALA A 200 -3.70 -13.96 2.93
C ALA A 200 -3.47 -12.45 2.73
N PHE A 201 -3.01 -11.74 3.77
CA PHE A 201 -2.68 -10.32 3.61
C PHE A 201 -1.47 -10.09 2.71
N ARG A 202 -0.45 -10.97 2.72
CA ARG A 202 0.68 -10.86 1.79
C ARG A 202 0.25 -11.02 0.34
N THR A 203 -0.72 -11.89 0.02
CA THR A 203 -1.23 -11.99 -1.35
C THR A 203 -2.02 -10.74 -1.76
N GLY A 204 -2.84 -10.19 -0.85
CA GLY A 204 -3.52 -8.91 -1.05
C GLY A 204 -2.57 -7.74 -1.30
N LEU A 205 -1.51 -7.64 -0.50
CA LEU A 205 -0.46 -6.63 -0.65
C LEU A 205 0.35 -6.82 -1.95
N TRP A 206 0.65 -8.06 -2.32
CA TRP A 206 1.30 -8.35 -3.59
C TRP A 206 0.45 -7.85 -4.76
N PHE A 207 -0.84 -8.19 -4.81
CA PHE A 207 -1.72 -7.71 -5.88
C PHE A 207 -1.81 -6.18 -5.87
N TRP A 208 -1.97 -5.58 -4.69
CA TRP A 208 -2.03 -4.13 -4.53
C TRP A 208 -0.81 -3.44 -5.11
N MET A 209 0.38 -3.87 -4.72
CA MET A 209 1.65 -3.26 -5.14
C MET A 209 1.88 -3.38 -6.65
N ASN A 210 1.43 -4.47 -7.28
CA ASN A 210 1.65 -4.73 -8.70
C ASN A 210 0.57 -4.16 -9.61
N SER A 211 -0.69 -4.11 -9.16
CA SER A 211 -1.84 -3.82 -10.02
C SER A 211 -2.57 -2.53 -9.64
N VAL A 212 -2.61 -2.16 -8.36
CA VAL A 212 -3.47 -1.05 -7.88
C VAL A 212 -2.67 0.19 -7.56
N ARG A 213 -1.57 0.04 -6.82
CA ARG A 213 -0.71 1.15 -6.42
C ARG A 213 -0.22 2.02 -7.59
N PRO A 214 0.15 1.46 -8.76
CA PRO A 214 0.56 2.25 -9.92
C PRO A 214 -0.50 3.24 -10.44
N VAL A 215 -1.78 3.01 -10.14
CA VAL A 215 -2.89 3.86 -10.61
C VAL A 215 -3.53 4.71 -9.50
N LEU A 216 -3.01 4.67 -8.26
CA LEU A 216 -3.58 5.42 -7.14
C LEU A 216 -3.68 6.93 -7.39
N ASN A 217 -2.72 7.51 -8.11
CA ASN A 217 -2.70 8.93 -8.43
C ASN A 217 -3.82 9.35 -9.42
N GLN A 218 -4.49 8.39 -10.06
CA GLN A 218 -5.61 8.65 -10.97
C GLN A 218 -6.96 8.75 -10.24
N GLY A 219 -7.03 8.31 -8.98
CA GLY A 219 -8.22 8.32 -8.13
C GLY A 219 -8.82 6.95 -7.86
N PHE A 220 -9.79 6.89 -6.95
CA PHE A 220 -10.40 5.63 -6.49
C PHE A 220 -11.13 4.85 -7.61
N GLY A 221 -11.69 5.55 -8.60
CA GLY A 221 -12.29 4.91 -9.77
C GLY A 221 -11.28 4.09 -10.58
N ALA A 222 -10.03 4.55 -10.69
CA ALA A 222 -8.98 3.82 -11.37
C ALA A 222 -8.57 2.56 -10.61
N THR A 223 -8.63 2.57 -9.27
CA THR A 223 -8.34 1.38 -8.45
C THR A 223 -9.44 0.33 -8.56
N ILE A 224 -10.71 0.74 -8.67
CA ILE A 224 -11.82 -0.16 -9.02
C ILE A 224 -11.54 -0.83 -10.37
N ARG A 225 -11.18 -0.04 -11.39
CA ARG A 225 -10.88 -0.56 -12.73
C ARG A 225 -9.71 -1.53 -12.75
N ALA A 226 -8.68 -1.28 -11.95
CA ALA A 226 -7.51 -2.14 -11.81
C ALA A 226 -7.81 -3.48 -11.12
N ILE A 227 -8.79 -3.50 -10.22
CA ILE A 227 -9.21 -4.73 -9.51
C ILE A 227 -10.22 -5.51 -10.36
N ASN A 228 -11.27 -4.85 -10.83
CA ASN A 228 -12.31 -5.48 -11.62
C ASN A 228 -12.92 -4.49 -12.62
N GLY A 229 -12.25 -4.32 -13.76
CA GLY A 229 -12.68 -3.42 -14.83
C GLY A 229 -14.07 -3.70 -15.41
N MET A 230 -14.63 -4.91 -15.18
CA MET A 230 -15.97 -5.27 -15.62
C MET A 230 -17.07 -4.57 -14.82
N GLU A 231 -16.78 -4.03 -13.63
CA GLU A 231 -17.74 -3.26 -12.84
C GLU A 231 -17.95 -1.84 -13.39
N CYS A 232 -16.95 -1.31 -14.07
CA CYS A 232 -16.93 0.06 -14.57
C CYS A 232 -17.79 0.26 -15.83
N ASN A 233 -17.99 1.51 -16.23
CA ASN A 233 -18.74 1.92 -17.42
C ASN A 233 -20.18 1.36 -17.43
N GLY A 234 -20.78 1.23 -16.25
CA GLY A 234 -22.14 0.72 -16.06
C GLY A 234 -22.26 -0.81 -15.97
N GLY A 235 -21.15 -1.56 -15.96
CA GLY A 235 -21.19 -3.02 -15.88
C GLY A 235 -21.74 -3.55 -14.55
N ASN A 236 -21.38 -2.91 -13.42
CA ASN A 236 -21.99 -3.17 -12.12
C ASN A 236 -21.93 -1.93 -11.22
N SER A 237 -22.82 -0.98 -11.48
CA SER A 237 -22.91 0.27 -10.70
C SER A 237 -23.17 0.04 -9.21
N GLY A 238 -23.84 -1.06 -8.85
CA GLY A 238 -24.07 -1.43 -7.44
C GLY A 238 -22.76 -1.73 -6.71
N ALA A 239 -21.87 -2.52 -7.34
CA ALA A 239 -20.57 -2.84 -6.78
C ALA A 239 -19.66 -1.60 -6.69
N VAL A 240 -19.61 -0.79 -7.75
CA VAL A 240 -18.88 0.49 -7.77
C VAL A 240 -19.34 1.39 -6.62
N ASN A 241 -20.65 1.61 -6.48
CA ASN A 241 -21.21 2.45 -5.43
C ASN A 241 -20.93 1.90 -4.02
N ALA A 242 -20.97 0.59 -3.83
CA ALA A 242 -20.61 -0.03 -2.55
C ALA A 242 -19.15 0.24 -2.18
N ARG A 243 -18.22 0.06 -3.12
CA ARG A 243 -16.78 0.36 -2.92
C ARG A 243 -16.56 1.83 -2.57
N ILE A 244 -17.22 2.75 -3.27
CA ILE A 244 -17.15 4.20 -2.98
C ILE A 244 -17.69 4.51 -1.58
N GLY A 245 -18.77 3.86 -1.16
CA GLY A 245 -19.34 3.98 0.18
C GLY A 245 -18.32 3.62 1.26
N TYR A 246 -17.70 2.44 1.16
CA TYR A 246 -16.64 2.02 2.09
C TYR A 246 -15.45 2.97 2.07
N TYR A 247 -15.02 3.41 0.90
CA TYR A 247 -13.88 4.33 0.77
C TYR A 247 -14.13 5.68 1.46
N ARG A 248 -15.32 6.26 1.29
CA ARG A 248 -15.69 7.51 1.96
C ARG A 248 -15.76 7.34 3.48
N ASP A 249 -16.36 6.25 3.96
CA ASP A 249 -16.41 5.94 5.38
C ASP A 249 -14.98 5.82 5.96
N TYR A 250 -14.10 5.05 5.32
CA TYR A 250 -12.75 4.82 5.83
C TYR A 250 -11.85 6.06 5.73
N CYS A 251 -12.06 6.90 4.71
CA CYS A 251 -11.44 8.23 4.64
C CYS A 251 -11.88 9.10 5.83
N GLY A 252 -13.17 9.09 6.18
CA GLY A 252 -13.71 9.78 7.35
C GLY A 252 -13.10 9.29 8.66
N GLN A 253 -13.04 7.96 8.86
CA GLN A 253 -12.43 7.36 10.06
C GLN A 253 -10.93 7.67 10.19
N LEU A 254 -10.22 7.83 9.07
CA LEU A 254 -8.79 8.13 9.05
C LEU A 254 -8.49 9.64 8.92
N GLY A 255 -9.51 10.50 8.90
CA GLY A 255 -9.35 11.95 8.84
C GLY A 255 -8.65 12.44 7.57
N VAL A 256 -8.95 11.84 6.42
CA VAL A 256 -8.38 12.25 5.11
C VAL A 256 -9.47 12.55 4.09
N ASP A 257 -9.20 13.53 3.23
CA ASP A 257 -10.08 13.83 2.10
C ASP A 257 -10.05 12.68 1.06
N PRO A 258 -11.21 12.19 0.56
CA PRO A 258 -11.27 11.13 -0.44
C PRO A 258 -10.67 11.49 -1.80
N GLY A 259 -10.55 12.78 -2.11
CA GLY A 259 -10.14 13.27 -3.43
C GLY A 259 -11.21 13.11 -4.51
N PRO A 260 -10.88 13.55 -5.74
CA PRO A 260 -11.77 13.44 -6.90
C PRO A 260 -11.72 12.02 -7.52
N ASN A 261 -12.45 11.84 -8.63
CA ASN A 261 -12.42 10.64 -9.47
C ASN A 261 -12.75 9.34 -8.71
N LEU A 262 -13.85 9.36 -7.96
CA LEU A 262 -14.24 8.23 -7.12
C LEU A 262 -14.89 7.10 -7.91
N SER A 263 -15.56 7.40 -9.03
CA SER A 263 -16.22 6.38 -9.86
C SER A 263 -15.40 6.00 -11.06
N CYS A 264 -15.64 4.78 -11.51
CA CYS A 264 -15.61 4.39 -12.91
C CYS A 264 -17.03 3.91 -13.28
#